data_AF-A0A0Q7XK63-F1
#
_entry.id   AF-A0A0Q7XK63-F1
#
_cell.length_a   1.000
_cell.length_b   1.000
_cell.length_c   1.000
_cell.angle_alpha   90.00
_cell.angle_beta   90.00
_cell.angle_gamma   90.00
#
_symmetry.space_group_name_H-M   'P 1'
#
loop_
_entity.id
_entity.type
_entity.pdbx_description
1 polymer ?
#
loop_
_entity_poly.entity_id
_entity_poly.type
_entity_poly.pdbx_seq_one_letter_code
_entity_poly.pdbx_strand_id
1 'polypeptide(L)'
;MRRSRREVTEVAEPKRPDRSLDQLLYVRKQRLGRLERERSSARENWRASRQALHDYKLRKREAMQKAAQFWLESRAQFLRMTITTGQFHVAKARHARMKEEAASLNLRCQEAVRTSRLAGARFFEALAEARRAQRQQEKLGIMRDELKALRRQAGESE
;
A
#
# COMPACT_ATOMS: atom_id res chain seq x y z
N MET A 1 -26.36 -36.13 74.39
CA MET A 1 -26.42 -35.25 73.20
C MET A 1 -25.36 -35.68 72.18
N ARG A 2 -25.74 -36.41 71.14
CA ARG A 2 -24.83 -36.81 70.05
C ARG A 2 -24.66 -35.62 69.10
N ARG A 3 -23.44 -35.08 69.01
CA ARG A 3 -23.05 -34.09 67.99
C ARG A 3 -23.13 -34.76 66.61
N SER A 4 -23.99 -34.25 65.73
CA SER A 4 -24.04 -34.64 64.33
C SER A 4 -22.70 -34.27 63.66
N ARG A 5 -21.96 -35.29 63.21
CA ARG A 5 -20.81 -35.10 62.32
C ARG A 5 -21.36 -34.56 61.00
N ARG A 6 -20.98 -33.33 60.64
CA ARG A 6 -21.19 -32.80 59.29
C ARG A 6 -20.21 -33.52 58.37
N GLU A 7 -20.72 -34.31 57.43
CA GLU A 7 -19.91 -34.82 56.34
C GLU A 7 -19.49 -33.64 55.46
N VAL A 8 -18.19 -33.52 55.22
CA VAL A 8 -17.63 -32.51 54.33
C VAL A 8 -17.92 -32.98 52.92
N THR A 9 -18.95 -32.44 52.29
CA THR A 9 -19.20 -32.63 50.86
C THR A 9 -18.02 -32.02 50.11
N GLU A 10 -17.21 -32.83 49.43
CA GLU A 10 -16.22 -32.32 48.48
C GLU A 10 -16.97 -31.60 47.35
N VAL A 11 -17.06 -30.28 47.45
CA VAL A 11 -17.58 -29.43 46.39
C VAL A 11 -16.55 -29.47 45.27
N ALA A 12 -16.87 -30.14 44.17
CA ALA A 12 -16.02 -30.15 42.99
C ALA A 12 -15.74 -28.70 42.56
N GLU A 13 -14.45 -28.32 42.55
CA GLU A 13 -14.08 -26.97 42.13
C GLU A 13 -14.56 -26.71 40.69
N PRO A 14 -15.20 -25.56 40.41
CA PRO A 14 -15.65 -25.25 39.07
C PRO A 14 -14.46 -25.19 38.11
N LYS A 15 -14.51 -26.02 37.05
CA LYS A 15 -13.49 -26.06 36.00
C LYS A 15 -13.26 -24.65 35.44
N ARG A 16 -12.00 -24.19 35.46
CA ARG A 16 -11.63 -22.90 34.88
C ARG A 16 -12.03 -22.85 33.41
N PRO A 17 -12.69 -21.78 32.94
CA PRO A 17 -13.07 -21.67 31.53
C PRO A 17 -11.81 -21.52 30.68
N ASP A 18 -11.66 -22.36 29.66
CA ASP A 18 -10.56 -22.24 28.70
C ASP A 18 -10.68 -20.91 27.92
N ARG A 19 -9.68 -20.04 28.09
CA ARG A 19 -9.57 -18.71 27.46
C ARG A 19 -8.60 -18.71 26.26
N SER A 20 -8.04 -19.86 25.89
CA SER A 20 -7.03 -19.97 24.82
C SER A 20 -7.51 -19.38 23.49
N LEU A 21 -8.77 -19.63 23.11
CA LEU A 21 -9.37 -19.10 21.88
C LEU A 21 -9.58 -17.58 21.92
N ASP A 22 -10.03 -17.04 23.05
CA ASP A 22 -10.23 -15.59 23.20
C ASP A 22 -8.88 -14.84 23.19
N GLN A 23 -7.84 -15.41 23.80
CA GLN A 23 -6.46 -14.89 23.72
C GLN A 23 -5.92 -14.93 22.29
N LEU A 24 -6.15 -16.03 21.56
CA LEU A 24 -5.75 -16.15 20.16
C LEU A 24 -6.45 -15.10 19.28
N LEU A 25 -7.76 -14.92 19.47
CA LEU A 25 -8.55 -13.91 18.75
C LEU A 25 -8.06 -12.49 19.03
N TYR A 26 -7.67 -12.20 20.27
CA TYR A 26 -7.10 -10.90 20.65
C TYR A 26 -5.78 -10.61 19.93
N VAL A 27 -4.82 -11.55 19.99
CA VAL A 27 -3.52 -11.40 19.33
C VAL A 27 -3.69 -11.27 17.81
N ARG A 28 -4.57 -12.07 17.20
CA ARG A 28 -4.83 -12.00 15.76
C ARG A 28 -5.54 -10.71 15.35
N LYS A 29 -6.43 -10.15 16.18
CA LYS A 29 -7.02 -8.82 15.95
C LYS A 29 -5.94 -7.73 15.92
N GLN A 30 -4.97 -7.77 16.83
CA GLN A 30 -3.84 -6.82 16.82
C GLN A 30 -2.98 -6.97 15.56
N ARG A 31 -2.67 -8.21 15.17
CA ARG A 31 -1.91 -8.49 13.94
C ARG A 31 -2.65 -8.02 12.69
N LEU A 32 -3.97 -8.23 12.62
CA LEU A 32 -4.81 -7.73 11.53
C LEU A 32 -4.73 -6.20 11.45
N GLY A 33 -4.86 -5.49 12.57
CA GLY A 33 -4.72 -4.03 12.60
C GLY A 33 -3.32 -3.53 12.21
N ARG A 34 -2.27 -4.33 12.39
CA ARG A 34 -0.93 -4.04 11.84
C ARG A 34 -0.91 -4.22 10.31
N LEU A 35 -1.42 -5.34 9.80
CA LEU A 35 -1.47 -5.63 8.36
C LEU A 35 -2.31 -4.60 7.59
N GLU A 36 -3.41 -4.12 8.18
CA GLU A 36 -4.25 -3.08 7.58
C GLU A 36 -3.53 -1.74 7.46
N ARG A 37 -2.72 -1.38 8.48
CA ARG A 37 -1.86 -0.19 8.43
C ARG A 37 -0.77 -0.33 7.38
N GLU A 38 -0.08 -1.48 7.35
CA GLU A 38 0.95 -1.77 6.34
C GLU A 38 0.37 -1.70 4.90
N ARG A 39 -0.83 -2.26 4.69
CA ARG A 39 -1.58 -2.14 3.43
C ARG A 39 -1.90 -0.69 3.09
N SER A 40 -2.32 0.12 4.07
CA SER A 40 -2.64 1.54 3.84
C SER A 40 -1.39 2.31 3.42
N SER A 41 -0.29 2.15 4.14
CA SER A 41 0.99 2.78 3.80
C SER A 41 1.50 2.31 2.42
N ALA A 42 1.37 1.02 2.11
CA ALA A 42 1.72 0.51 0.77
C ALA A 42 0.85 1.12 -0.34
N ARG A 43 -0.45 1.34 -0.08
CA ARG A 43 -1.37 2.00 -1.02
C ARG A 43 -0.96 3.46 -1.28
N GLU A 44 -0.65 4.19 -0.23
CA GLU A 44 -0.19 5.58 -0.31
C GLU A 44 1.11 5.68 -1.11
N ASN A 45 2.09 4.83 -0.79
CA ASN A 45 3.35 4.75 -1.52
C ASN A 45 3.15 4.41 -3.01
N TRP A 46 2.24 3.49 -3.32
CA TRP A 46 1.91 3.16 -4.71
C TRP A 46 1.25 4.32 -5.45
N ARG A 47 0.32 5.03 -4.79
CA ARG A 47 -0.31 6.24 -5.35
C ARG A 47 0.71 7.35 -5.60
N ALA A 48 1.56 7.64 -4.62
CA ALA A 48 2.63 8.63 -4.76
C ALA A 48 3.57 8.28 -5.93
N SER A 49 3.96 7.00 -6.05
CA SER A 49 4.79 6.53 -7.15
C SER A 49 4.12 6.67 -8.53
N ARG A 50 2.81 6.44 -8.62
CA ARG A 50 2.04 6.68 -9.86
C ARG A 50 1.95 8.17 -10.21
N GLN A 51 1.77 9.03 -9.20
CA GLN A 51 1.76 10.47 -9.40
C GLN A 51 3.11 10.96 -9.92
N ALA A 52 4.21 10.55 -9.29
CA ALA A 52 5.55 10.89 -9.75
C ALA A 52 5.80 10.44 -11.20
N LEU A 53 5.38 9.23 -11.57
CA LEU A 53 5.47 8.75 -12.95
C LEU A 53 4.66 9.62 -13.92
N HIS A 54 3.44 10.00 -13.54
CA HIS A 54 2.62 10.91 -14.33
C HIS A 54 3.32 12.25 -14.55
N ASP A 55 3.88 12.83 -13.49
CA ASP A 55 4.54 14.13 -13.53
C ASP A 55 5.80 14.10 -14.40
N TYR A 56 6.60 13.04 -14.32
CA TYR A 56 7.75 12.87 -15.22
C TYR A 56 7.32 12.76 -16.69
N LYS A 57 6.24 12.02 -16.98
CA LYS A 57 5.71 11.92 -18.35
C LYS A 57 5.24 13.27 -18.87
N LEU A 58 4.55 14.05 -18.04
CA LEU A 58 4.07 15.38 -18.39
C LEU A 58 5.24 16.32 -18.68
N ARG A 59 6.20 16.42 -17.75
CA ARG A 59 7.42 17.23 -17.93
C ARG A 59 8.21 16.84 -19.17
N LYS A 60 8.33 15.54 -19.47
CA LYS A 60 8.98 15.07 -20.70
C LYS A 60 8.27 15.59 -21.95
N ARG A 61 6.93 15.50 -21.99
CA ARG A 61 6.14 15.98 -23.13
C ARG A 61 6.31 17.49 -23.31
N GLU A 62 6.23 18.25 -22.23
CA GLU A 62 6.44 19.70 -22.25
C GLU A 62 7.85 20.07 -22.71
N ALA A 63 8.89 19.40 -22.22
CA ALA A 63 10.27 19.64 -22.63
C ALA A 63 10.47 19.38 -24.13
N MET A 64 9.90 18.29 -24.65
CA MET A 64 9.95 17.98 -26.09
C MET A 64 9.22 19.04 -26.92
N GLN A 65 8.04 19.47 -26.49
CA GLN A 65 7.28 20.52 -27.18
C GLN A 65 8.02 21.85 -27.18
N LYS A 66 8.55 22.28 -26.03
CA LYS A 66 9.37 23.50 -25.90
C LYS A 66 10.61 23.45 -26.79
N ALA A 67 11.31 22.31 -26.83
CA ALA A 67 12.47 22.13 -27.71
C ALA A 67 12.10 22.25 -29.19
N ALA A 68 10.99 21.65 -29.60
CA ALA A 68 10.50 21.71 -30.98
C ALA A 68 10.07 23.14 -31.37
N GLN A 69 9.29 23.81 -30.51
CA GLN A 69 8.85 25.20 -30.72
C GLN A 69 10.04 26.14 -30.84
N PHE A 70 10.97 26.08 -29.88
CA PHE A 70 12.19 26.89 -29.88
C PHE A 70 13.01 26.70 -31.16
N TRP A 71 13.12 25.45 -31.64
CA TRP A 71 13.85 25.16 -32.88
C TRP A 71 13.16 25.73 -34.12
N LEU A 72 11.83 25.59 -34.21
CA LEU A 72 11.05 26.15 -35.31
C LEU A 72 11.15 27.68 -35.35
N GLU A 73 11.01 28.34 -34.20
CA GLU A 73 11.14 29.79 -34.05
C GLU A 73 12.54 30.28 -34.43
N SER A 74 13.59 29.66 -33.90
CA SER A 74 14.97 30.03 -34.20
C SER A 74 15.29 29.89 -35.69
N ARG A 75 14.77 28.82 -36.32
CA ARG A 75 14.94 28.58 -37.75
C ARG A 75 14.16 29.59 -38.58
N ALA A 76 12.94 29.95 -38.18
CA ALA A 76 12.15 30.99 -38.85
C ALA A 76 12.83 32.36 -38.75
N GLN A 77 13.39 32.71 -37.59
CA GLN A 77 14.14 33.95 -37.40
C GLN A 77 15.38 34.02 -38.29
N PHE A 78 16.16 32.92 -38.37
CA PHE A 78 17.32 32.85 -39.25
C PHE A 78 16.94 33.00 -40.72
N LEU A 79 15.87 32.32 -41.17
CA LEU A 79 15.39 32.41 -42.55
C LEU A 79 14.82 33.79 -42.90
N ARG A 80 14.26 34.51 -41.92
CA ARG A 80 13.83 35.91 -42.07
C ARG A 80 14.98 36.91 -41.93
N MET A 81 16.21 36.42 -41.77
CA MET A 81 17.42 37.22 -41.53
C MET A 81 17.29 38.18 -40.33
N THR A 82 16.46 37.85 -39.33
CA THR A 82 16.32 38.65 -38.11
C THR A 82 17.38 38.33 -37.06
N ILE A 83 18.11 37.21 -37.23
CA ILE A 83 19.26 36.84 -36.41
C ILE A 83 20.47 36.53 -37.28
N THR A 84 21.66 36.71 -36.73
CA THR A 84 22.93 36.42 -37.42
C THR A 84 23.26 34.93 -37.41
N THR A 85 24.18 34.52 -38.28
CA THR A 85 24.72 33.15 -38.31
C THR A 85 25.29 32.72 -36.96
N GLY A 86 26.00 33.61 -36.26
CA GLY A 86 26.52 33.34 -34.92
C GLY A 86 25.42 33.08 -33.89
N GLN A 87 24.36 33.90 -33.90
CA GLN A 87 23.19 33.71 -33.05
C GLN A 87 22.45 32.39 -33.37
N PHE A 88 22.37 32.02 -34.64
CA PHE A 88 21.78 30.74 -35.06
C PHE A 88 22.59 29.52 -34.59
N HIS A 89 23.94 29.60 -34.60
CA HIS A 89 24.79 28.55 -34.02
C HIS A 89 24.57 28.40 -32.51
N VAL A 90 24.44 29.50 -31.78
CA VAL A 90 24.09 29.49 -30.34
C VAL A 90 22.72 28.85 -30.13
N ALA A 91 21.72 29.20 -30.94
CA ALA A 91 20.39 28.59 -30.87
C ALA A 91 20.44 27.06 -31.14
N LYS A 92 21.24 26.61 -32.11
CA LYS A 92 21.45 25.18 -32.38
C LYS A 92 22.06 24.45 -31.18
N ALA A 93 23.08 25.04 -30.54
CA ALA A 93 23.68 24.47 -29.33
C ALA A 93 22.69 24.41 -28.16
N ARG A 94 21.88 25.47 -27.97
CA ARG A 94 20.81 25.49 -26.96
C ARG A 94 19.77 24.41 -27.22
N HIS A 95 19.32 24.25 -28.46
CA HIS A 95 18.37 23.20 -28.82
C HIS A 95 18.92 21.78 -28.57
N ALA A 96 20.23 21.55 -28.78
CA ALA A 96 20.87 20.29 -28.42
C ALA A 96 20.78 20.02 -26.91
N ARG A 97 21.07 21.03 -26.07
CA ARG A 97 20.90 20.91 -24.60
C ARG A 97 19.45 20.61 -24.21
N MET A 98 18.47 21.27 -24.83
CA MET A 98 17.05 20.99 -24.57
C MET A 98 16.66 19.54 -24.92
N LYS A 99 17.27 18.95 -25.96
CA LYS A 99 17.08 17.54 -26.30
C LYS A 99 17.70 16.61 -25.24
N GLU A 100 18.89 16.94 -24.74
CA GLU A 100 19.53 16.20 -23.65
C GLU A 100 18.69 16.24 -22.37
N GLU A 101 18.13 17.41 -22.02
CA GLU A 101 17.19 17.57 -20.91
C GLU A 101 15.97 16.65 -21.08
N ALA A 102 15.34 16.64 -22.26
CA ALA A 102 14.23 15.74 -22.54
C ALA A 102 14.62 14.24 -22.48
N ALA A 103 15.85 13.89 -22.88
CA ALA A 103 16.38 12.53 -22.75
C ALA A 103 16.59 12.13 -21.28
N SER A 104 17.10 13.05 -20.44
CA SER A 104 17.24 12.83 -19.00
C SER A 104 15.89 12.56 -18.33
N LEU A 105 14.85 13.29 -18.72
CA LEU A 105 13.48 13.09 -18.23
C LEU A 105 12.92 11.73 -18.67
N ASN A 106 13.33 11.23 -19.84
CA ASN A 106 12.95 9.89 -20.28
C ASN A 106 13.56 8.81 -19.38
N LEU A 107 14.82 8.95 -18.96
CA LEU A 107 15.44 8.03 -18.00
C LEU A 107 14.71 8.06 -16.66
N ARG A 108 14.37 9.25 -16.14
CA ARG A 108 13.54 9.40 -14.93
C ARG A 108 12.18 8.73 -15.06
N CYS A 109 11.54 8.82 -16.23
CA CYS A 109 10.29 8.10 -16.49
C CYS A 109 10.47 6.59 -16.37
N GLN A 110 11.54 6.03 -16.95
CA GLN A 110 11.81 4.58 -16.89
C GLN A 110 12.07 4.11 -15.45
N GLU A 111 12.85 4.87 -14.69
CA GLU A 111 13.07 4.65 -13.26
C GLU A 111 11.74 4.66 -12.49
N ALA A 112 10.90 5.68 -12.72
CA ALA A 112 9.61 5.82 -12.07
C ALA A 112 8.62 4.69 -12.44
N VAL A 113 8.67 4.16 -13.67
CA VAL A 113 7.89 2.96 -14.05
C VAL A 113 8.28 1.78 -13.18
N ARG A 114 9.59 1.53 -13.02
CA ARG A 114 10.08 0.41 -12.18
C ARG A 114 9.64 0.59 -10.73
N THR A 115 9.82 1.78 -10.16
CA THR A 115 9.40 2.09 -8.78
C THR A 115 7.90 1.93 -8.59
N SER A 116 7.09 2.41 -9.54
CA SER A 116 5.63 2.28 -9.48
C SER A 116 5.17 0.82 -9.55
N ARG A 117 5.82 -0.02 -10.38
CA ARG A 117 5.55 -1.47 -10.44
C ARG A 117 5.89 -2.16 -9.13
N LEU A 118 7.07 -1.87 -8.56
CA LEU A 118 7.50 -2.44 -7.27
C LEU A 118 6.54 -2.06 -6.14
N ALA A 119 6.17 -0.78 -6.06
CA ALA A 119 5.22 -0.29 -5.05
C ALA A 119 3.84 -0.94 -5.23
N GLY A 120 3.40 -1.15 -6.48
CA GLY A 120 2.17 -1.88 -6.80
C GLY A 120 2.21 -3.33 -6.32
N ALA A 121 3.29 -4.06 -6.62
CA ALA A 121 3.47 -5.45 -6.16
C ALA A 121 3.36 -5.55 -4.63
N ARG A 122 4.09 -4.69 -3.89
CA ARG A 122 4.03 -4.63 -2.43
C ARG A 122 2.62 -4.34 -1.90
N PHE A 123 1.89 -3.41 -2.54
CA PHE A 123 0.50 -3.14 -2.16
C PHE A 123 -0.41 -4.35 -2.35
N PHE A 124 -0.30 -5.04 -3.49
CA PHE A 124 -1.14 -6.21 -3.76
C PHE A 124 -0.79 -7.41 -2.87
N GLU A 125 0.48 -7.59 -2.52
CA GLU A 125 0.92 -8.56 -1.53
C GLU A 125 0.31 -8.26 -0.15
N ALA A 126 0.46 -7.02 0.34
CA ALA A 126 -0.11 -6.59 1.61
C ALA A 126 -1.65 -6.70 1.63
N LEU A 127 -2.31 -6.39 0.49
CA LEU A 127 -3.75 -6.56 0.33
C LEU A 127 -4.16 -8.04 0.44
N ALA A 128 -3.43 -8.93 -0.22
CA ALA A 128 -3.70 -10.36 -0.18
C ALA A 128 -3.49 -10.92 1.24
N GLU A 129 -2.44 -10.49 1.93
CA GLU A 129 -2.16 -10.89 3.31
C GLU A 129 -3.22 -10.40 4.29
N ALA A 130 -3.60 -9.12 4.23
CA ALA A 130 -4.67 -8.57 5.05
C ALA A 130 -6.00 -9.32 4.83
N ARG A 131 -6.35 -9.64 3.57
CA ARG A 131 -7.55 -10.43 3.25
C ARG A 131 -7.49 -11.86 3.80
N ARG A 132 -6.33 -12.52 3.73
CA ARG A 132 -6.14 -13.84 4.33
C ARG A 132 -6.30 -13.79 5.85
N ALA A 133 -5.69 -12.81 6.50
CA ALA A 133 -5.78 -12.63 7.94
C ALA A 133 -7.23 -12.31 8.39
N GLN A 134 -7.94 -11.47 7.63
CA GLN A 134 -9.35 -11.15 7.88
C GLN A 134 -10.22 -12.41 7.84
N ARG A 135 -10.12 -13.23 6.79
CA ARG A 135 -10.87 -14.49 6.68
C ARG A 135 -10.58 -15.46 7.82
N GLN A 136 -9.31 -15.53 8.26
CA GLN A 136 -8.95 -16.36 9.41
C GLN A 136 -9.54 -15.83 10.72
N GLN A 137 -9.58 -14.50 10.90
CA GLN A 137 -10.20 -13.86 12.06
C GLN A 137 -11.72 -14.11 12.10
N GLU A 138 -12.39 -13.98 10.95
CA GLU A 138 -13.83 -14.26 10.80
C GLU A 138 -14.12 -15.72 11.15
N LYS A 139 -13.35 -16.67 10.60
CA LYS A 139 -13.50 -18.10 10.90
C LYS A 139 -13.39 -18.40 12.40
N LEU A 140 -12.38 -17.85 13.07
CA LEU A 140 -12.20 -18.04 14.51
C LEU A 140 -13.31 -17.37 15.33
N GLY A 141 -13.85 -16.25 14.86
CA GLY A 141 -15.01 -15.59 15.45
C GLY A 141 -16.24 -16.50 15.43
N ILE A 142 -16.54 -17.09 14.27
CA ILE A 142 -17.62 -18.06 14.10
C ILE A 142 -17.44 -19.25 15.05
N MET A 143 -16.24 -19.87 15.07
CA MET A 143 -15.96 -21.00 15.95
C MET A 143 -16.15 -20.66 17.44
N ARG A 144 -15.75 -19.46 17.87
CA ARG A 144 -15.97 -19.01 19.24
C ARG A 144 -17.45 -18.90 19.55
N ASP A 145 -18.23 -18.34 18.64
CA ASP A 145 -19.65 -18.09 18.83
C ASP A 145 -20.43 -19.42 18.84
N GLU A 146 -20.06 -20.38 17.99
CA GLU A 146 -20.58 -21.76 18.00
C GLU A 146 -20.25 -22.48 19.32
N LEU A 147 -19.01 -22.42 19.80
CA LEU A 147 -18.62 -23.02 21.08
C LEU A 147 -19.37 -22.40 22.26
N LYS A 148 -19.63 -21.08 22.23
CA LYS A 148 -20.46 -20.41 23.24
C LYS A 148 -21.91 -20.87 23.16
N ALA A 149 -22.47 -21.04 21.96
CA ALA A 149 -23.83 -21.55 21.78
C ALA A 149 -23.98 -22.99 22.30
N LEU A 150 -23.04 -23.88 21.96
CA LEU A 150 -23.01 -25.26 22.46
C LEU A 150 -22.90 -25.33 23.99
N ARG A 151 -22.06 -24.49 24.61
CA ARG A 151 -21.95 -24.42 26.08
C ARG A 151 -23.25 -23.95 26.74
N ARG A 152 -23.99 -23.04 26.11
CA ARG A 152 -25.30 -22.60 26.63
C ARG A 152 -26.33 -23.72 26.53
N GLN A 153 -26.41 -24.41 25.39
CA GLN A 153 -27.31 -25.55 25.19
C GLN A 153 -27.02 -26.69 26.17
N ALA A 154 -25.74 -26.99 26.42
CA ALA A 154 -25.33 -28.00 27.38
C ALA A 154 -25.65 -27.60 28.84
N GLY A 155 -25.52 -26.31 29.19
CA GLY A 155 -25.87 -25.78 30.51
C GLY A 155 -27.37 -25.54 30.72
N GLU A 156 -28.18 -25.54 29.65
CA GLU A 156 -29.65 -25.55 29.70
C GLU A 156 -30.23 -26.98 29.77
N SER A 157 -29.38 -28.02 29.66
CA SER A 157 -29.76 -29.44 29.70
C SER A 157 -29.41 -30.13 31.04
N GLU A 158 -28.92 -29.37 32.03
CA GLU A 158 -28.71 -29.76 33.44
C GLU A 158 -29.75 -29.05 34.34
#